data_AF-A0A954WG38-F1
#
_entry.id   AF-A0A954WG38-F1
#
_cell.length_a   1.000
_cell.length_b   1.000
_cell.length_c   1.000
_cell.angle_alpha   90.00
_cell.angle_beta   90.00
_cell.angle_gamma   90.00
#
_symmetry.space_group_name_H-M   'P 1'
#
loop_
_entity.id
_entity.type
_entity.pdbx_description
1 polymer ?
#
loop_
_entity_poly.entity_id
_entity_poly.type
_entity_poly.pdbx_seq_one_letter_code
_entity_poly.pdbx_strand_id
1 'polypeptide(L)'
;EVALNANDADGDSVTYSLRAAAGLPNMRLTADHRLAITPAPDQLGSYTFEVVASDGAAEVSRTVSLEVIADPIATTRISGTVLDTDGTPLANVPLEVGRFQTMTAADGSFTLELPSFTVPTEPFDIAVPIGDPQFDPFAEGGKTIPLDRAGYDITTGVSVSNPRQFPNLVTAFIDASAVYGSNDARATALRTNDGTGKLKTSPGDLLPLNDLASFPDGTLENENNSPRDPATLFAAGDVRANDNPALASLHTLLVREHNRRADELALADSNLTGEQLYQLSRRWVSAILQQITYNEFLPLLLGESALPAYSGYDETVDPEISALFSGAAFRFGHSLASSEMVLLDENNDPLAESPLSLRDAFFNPKPLKDDGIEPLLLGLTTQVVEELDAQVIDDLRNFLFGPPGAGGLDLTSLNIQRGRDLGLPSYN
;
A
#
# COMPACT_ATOMS: atom_id res chain seq x y z
N GLU A 1 -19.70 -14.02 -17.33
CA GLU A 1 -20.66 -14.62 -18.29
C GLU A 1 -20.99 -16.04 -17.86
N VAL A 2 -22.18 -16.55 -18.22
CA VAL A 2 -22.62 -17.92 -17.89
C VAL A 2 -23.00 -18.66 -19.18
N ALA A 3 -22.46 -19.84 -19.40
CA ALA A 3 -22.83 -20.68 -20.54
C ALA A 3 -24.22 -21.30 -20.34
N LEU A 4 -25.06 -21.23 -21.37
CA LEU A 4 -26.37 -21.86 -21.39
C LEU A 4 -26.28 -23.19 -22.13
N ASN A 5 -26.90 -24.22 -21.56
CA ASN A 5 -26.92 -25.54 -22.16
C ASN A 5 -28.30 -26.19 -21.97
N ALA A 6 -28.81 -26.77 -23.04
CA ALA A 6 -30.06 -27.49 -23.13
C ALA A 6 -29.89 -28.56 -24.21
N ASN A 7 -30.39 -29.76 -23.92
CA ASN A 7 -30.35 -30.88 -24.85
C ASN A 7 -31.76 -31.05 -25.43
N ASP A 8 -31.85 -31.07 -26.76
CA ASP A 8 -33.04 -31.53 -27.45
C ASP A 8 -32.95 -33.04 -27.73
N ALA A 9 -34.06 -33.76 -27.58
CA ALA A 9 -34.09 -35.22 -27.70
C ALA A 9 -34.02 -35.69 -29.16
N ASP A 10 -34.49 -34.87 -30.09
CA ASP A 10 -34.55 -35.16 -31.52
C ASP A 10 -33.34 -34.58 -32.29
N GLY A 11 -32.51 -33.77 -31.61
CA GLY A 11 -31.24 -33.25 -32.09
C GLY A 11 -31.34 -31.90 -32.79
N ASP A 12 -32.47 -31.20 -32.63
CA ASP A 12 -32.71 -29.90 -33.24
C ASP A 12 -31.90 -28.78 -32.56
N SER A 13 -31.66 -27.70 -33.30
CA SER A 13 -30.90 -26.55 -32.80
C SER A 13 -31.71 -25.77 -31.77
N VAL A 14 -31.21 -25.69 -30.53
CA VAL A 14 -31.85 -24.94 -29.46
C VAL A 14 -31.43 -23.46 -29.51
N THR A 15 -32.42 -22.58 -29.45
CA THR A 15 -32.27 -21.13 -29.31
C THR A 15 -32.60 -20.68 -27.89
N TYR A 16 -31.97 -19.59 -27.44
CA TYR A 16 -32.18 -19.03 -26.10
C TYR A 16 -32.79 -17.65 -26.16
N SER A 17 -33.72 -17.36 -25.24
CA SER A 17 -34.29 -16.03 -25.05
C SER A 17 -34.51 -15.73 -23.57
N LEU A 18 -34.72 -14.44 -23.25
CA LEU A 18 -34.98 -13.97 -21.89
C LEU A 18 -36.43 -13.50 -21.78
N ARG A 19 -37.12 -13.92 -20.71
CA ARG A 19 -38.48 -13.50 -20.38
C ARG A 19 -38.48 -12.86 -18.99
N ALA A 20 -38.88 -11.60 -18.88
CA ALA A 20 -38.89 -10.86 -17.61
C ALA A 20 -40.03 -9.84 -17.52
N ALA A 21 -40.37 -9.43 -16.30
CA ALA A 21 -41.46 -8.48 -16.00
C ALA A 21 -41.07 -6.98 -16.15
N ALA A 22 -39.92 -6.70 -16.80
CA ALA A 22 -39.20 -5.41 -16.93
C ALA A 22 -38.13 -5.15 -15.85
N GLY A 23 -37.17 -4.28 -16.18
CA GLY A 23 -36.15 -3.79 -15.24
C GLY A 23 -34.90 -4.67 -15.09
N LEU A 24 -34.57 -5.52 -16.07
CA LEU A 24 -33.32 -6.28 -16.03
C LEU A 24 -32.10 -5.34 -16.04
N PRO A 25 -31.01 -5.68 -15.32
CA PRO A 25 -29.75 -4.97 -15.49
C PRO A 25 -29.23 -5.20 -16.90
N ASN A 26 -28.26 -4.37 -17.30
CA ASN A 26 -27.60 -4.50 -18.59
C ASN A 26 -27.09 -5.95 -18.79
N MET A 27 -27.67 -6.64 -19.76
CA MET A 27 -27.33 -8.01 -20.09
C MET A 27 -27.60 -8.31 -21.57
N ARG A 28 -26.90 -9.31 -22.12
CA ARG A 28 -27.08 -9.77 -23.50
C ARG A 28 -26.86 -11.27 -23.61
N LEU A 29 -27.62 -11.89 -24.51
CA LEU A 29 -27.34 -13.23 -25.02
C LEU A 29 -26.34 -13.11 -26.16
N THR A 30 -25.23 -13.83 -26.06
CA THR A 30 -24.21 -13.90 -27.10
C THR A 30 -24.54 -15.00 -28.12
N ALA A 31 -23.93 -14.93 -29.31
CA ALA A 31 -24.16 -15.89 -30.39
C ALA A 31 -23.68 -17.32 -30.05
N ASP A 32 -22.75 -17.46 -29.11
CA ASP A 32 -22.23 -18.73 -28.58
C ASP A 32 -22.99 -19.23 -27.34
N HIS A 33 -24.25 -18.81 -27.19
CA HIS A 33 -25.16 -19.25 -26.13
C HIS A 33 -24.67 -18.93 -24.71
N ARG A 34 -24.03 -17.76 -24.51
CA ARG A 34 -23.66 -17.27 -23.18
C ARG A 34 -24.54 -16.09 -22.79
N LEU A 35 -24.87 -16.03 -21.51
CA LEU A 35 -25.48 -14.86 -20.90
C LEU A 35 -24.38 -13.97 -20.32
N ALA A 36 -24.17 -12.82 -20.95
CA ALA A 36 -23.28 -11.78 -20.45
C ALA A 36 -24.10 -10.75 -19.65
N ILE A 37 -23.67 -10.45 -18.42
CA ILE A 37 -24.35 -9.56 -17.49
C ILE A 37 -23.32 -8.48 -17.10
N THR A 38 -23.68 -7.21 -17.26
CA THR A 38 -22.79 -6.05 -17.08
C THR A 38 -23.57 -4.87 -16.49
N PRO A 39 -24.07 -4.98 -15.24
CA PRO A 39 -24.95 -3.97 -14.65
C PRO A 39 -24.27 -2.59 -14.60
N ALA A 40 -25.02 -1.52 -14.84
CA ALA A 40 -24.58 -0.16 -14.58
C ALA A 40 -24.54 0.10 -13.05
N PRO A 41 -23.77 1.11 -12.58
CA PRO A 41 -23.64 1.40 -11.15
C PRO A 41 -24.97 1.69 -10.42
N ASP A 42 -26.00 2.13 -11.13
CA ASP A 42 -27.35 2.39 -10.62
C ASP A 42 -28.28 1.17 -10.65
N GLN A 43 -27.83 0.03 -11.19
CA GLN A 43 -28.59 -1.21 -11.33
C GLN A 43 -28.30 -2.19 -10.18
N LEU A 44 -28.34 -1.68 -8.94
CA LEU A 44 -28.21 -2.48 -7.72
C LEU A 44 -29.55 -3.13 -7.34
N GLY A 45 -29.47 -4.32 -6.75
CA GLY A 45 -30.63 -5.02 -6.18
C GLY A 45 -30.81 -6.44 -6.73
N SER A 46 -31.95 -7.03 -6.38
CA SER A 46 -32.31 -8.38 -6.79
C SER A 46 -33.18 -8.37 -8.04
N TYR A 47 -32.80 -9.18 -9.02
CA TYR A 47 -33.49 -9.35 -10.29
C TYR A 47 -33.92 -10.79 -10.48
N THR A 48 -35.09 -10.98 -11.08
CA THR A 48 -35.61 -12.31 -11.41
C THR A 48 -36.07 -12.33 -12.86
N PHE A 49 -35.62 -13.32 -13.61
CA PHE A 49 -35.99 -13.52 -15.01
C PHE A 49 -35.97 -15.00 -15.38
N GLU A 50 -36.62 -15.36 -16.48
CA GLU A 50 -36.57 -16.69 -17.04
C GLU A 50 -35.62 -16.74 -18.24
N VAL A 51 -34.75 -17.74 -18.25
CA VAL A 51 -34.03 -18.15 -19.47
C VAL A 51 -34.88 -19.22 -20.14
N VAL A 52 -35.27 -18.99 -21.38
CA VAL A 52 -36.09 -19.90 -22.19
C VAL A 52 -35.21 -20.55 -23.25
N ALA A 53 -35.21 -21.87 -23.30
CA ALA A 53 -34.64 -22.67 -24.38
C ALA A 53 -35.78 -23.19 -25.28
N SER A 54 -35.66 -23.03 -26.60
CA SER A 54 -36.66 -23.51 -27.55
C SER A 54 -36.03 -24.02 -28.85
N ASP A 55 -36.56 -25.12 -29.36
CA ASP A 55 -36.30 -25.70 -30.68
C ASP A 55 -37.28 -25.18 -31.77
N GLY A 56 -38.20 -24.29 -31.40
CA GLY A 56 -39.28 -23.78 -32.25
C GLY A 56 -40.60 -24.54 -32.19
N ALA A 57 -40.65 -25.72 -31.55
CA ALA A 57 -41.85 -26.53 -31.34
C ALA A 57 -42.22 -26.66 -29.86
N ALA A 58 -41.24 -26.81 -28.98
CA ALA A 58 -41.34 -26.85 -27.53
C ALA A 58 -40.50 -25.73 -26.90
N GLU A 59 -40.87 -25.34 -25.68
CA GLU A 59 -40.08 -24.44 -24.85
C GLU A 59 -39.94 -24.99 -23.43
N VAL A 60 -38.75 -24.82 -22.86
CA VAL A 60 -38.49 -25.01 -21.43
C VAL A 60 -37.89 -23.74 -20.88
N SER A 61 -38.35 -23.30 -19.71
CA SER A 61 -37.81 -22.13 -19.04
C SER A 61 -37.27 -22.46 -17.66
N ARG A 62 -36.25 -21.70 -17.23
CA ARG A 62 -35.70 -21.76 -15.89
C ARG A 62 -35.63 -20.37 -15.30
N THR A 63 -36.21 -20.19 -14.12
CA THR A 63 -36.09 -18.96 -13.36
C THR A 63 -34.67 -18.80 -12.83
N VAL A 64 -34.08 -17.63 -13.05
CA VAL A 64 -32.77 -17.20 -12.57
C VAL A 64 -32.97 -16.03 -11.62
N SER A 65 -32.34 -16.11 -10.45
CA SER A 65 -32.22 -15.00 -9.51
C SER A 65 -30.82 -14.43 -9.59
N LEU A 66 -30.71 -13.12 -9.80
CA LEU A 66 -29.46 -12.38 -9.87
C LEU A 66 -29.47 -11.32 -8.78
N GLU A 67 -28.46 -11.33 -7.91
CA GLU A 67 -28.25 -10.27 -6.94
C GLU A 67 -27.08 -9.42 -7.41
N VAL A 68 -27.34 -8.13 -7.67
CA VAL A 68 -26.31 -7.14 -7.97
C VAL A 68 -26.07 -6.32 -6.71
N ILE A 69 -24.95 -6.59 -6.05
CA ILE A 69 -24.52 -5.82 -4.89
C ILE A 69 -23.60 -4.68 -5.33
N ALA A 70 -23.55 -3.62 -4.52
CA ALA A 70 -22.54 -2.59 -4.70
C ALA A 70 -21.16 -3.25 -4.62
N ASP A 71 -20.23 -2.81 -5.47
CA ASP A 71 -18.85 -3.24 -5.35
C ASP A 71 -18.32 -2.83 -3.96
N PRO A 72 -17.89 -3.78 -3.11
CA PRO A 72 -17.36 -3.44 -1.80
C PRO A 72 -16.04 -2.66 -1.90
N ILE A 73 -15.39 -2.68 -3.07
CA ILE A 73 -14.13 -2.01 -3.31
C ILE A 73 -14.43 -0.66 -3.97
N ALA A 74 -14.27 0.41 -3.20
CA ALA A 74 -14.26 1.78 -3.71
C ALA A 74 -12.92 2.06 -4.44
N THR A 75 -12.71 1.42 -5.58
CA THR A 75 -11.58 1.67 -6.48
C THR A 75 -12.09 2.12 -7.85
N THR A 76 -11.37 3.03 -8.50
CA THR A 76 -11.57 3.30 -9.92
C THR A 76 -10.81 2.23 -10.70
N ARG A 77 -11.50 1.34 -11.41
CA ARG A 77 -10.84 0.35 -12.28
C ARG A 77 -10.65 0.91 -13.69
N ILE A 78 -9.40 0.88 -14.18
CA ILE A 78 -9.09 1.04 -15.59
C ILE A 78 -8.82 -0.36 -16.14
N SER A 79 -9.61 -0.81 -17.10
CA SER A 79 -9.41 -2.11 -17.75
C SER A 79 -9.45 -1.96 -19.27
N GLY A 80 -8.69 -2.79 -19.97
CA GLY A 80 -8.65 -2.79 -21.43
C GLY A 80 -7.88 -3.96 -21.99
N THR A 81 -7.57 -3.90 -23.28
CA THR A 81 -6.75 -4.89 -23.98
C THR A 81 -5.69 -4.15 -24.80
N VAL A 82 -4.44 -4.57 -24.71
CA VAL A 82 -3.36 -4.06 -25.57
C VAL A 82 -3.17 -5.02 -26.73
N LEU A 83 -3.32 -4.49 -27.95
CA LEU A 83 -3.14 -5.21 -29.20
C LEU A 83 -2.00 -4.57 -30.00
N ASP A 84 -1.32 -5.35 -30.84
CA ASP A 84 -0.41 -4.83 -31.85
C ASP A 84 -1.17 -4.17 -33.02
N THR A 85 -0.43 -3.68 -34.02
CA THR A 85 -1.00 -3.02 -35.21
C THR A 85 -1.86 -3.94 -36.08
N ASP A 86 -1.72 -5.26 -35.93
CA ASP A 86 -2.45 -6.27 -36.68
C ASP A 86 -3.63 -6.84 -35.87
N GLY A 87 -3.83 -6.35 -34.65
CA GLY A 87 -4.92 -6.76 -33.75
C GLY A 87 -4.60 -7.99 -32.89
N THR A 88 -3.35 -8.43 -32.83
CA THR A 88 -2.91 -9.55 -31.98
C THR A 88 -2.70 -9.07 -30.55
N PRO A 89 -3.21 -9.78 -29.53
CA PRO A 89 -2.98 -9.40 -28.14
C PRO A 89 -1.52 -9.46 -27.72
N LEU A 90 -1.09 -8.47 -26.95
CA LEU A 90 0.28 -8.37 -26.43
C LEU A 90 0.30 -8.70 -24.94
N ALA A 91 1.00 -9.78 -24.57
CA ALA A 91 1.18 -10.21 -23.18
C ALA A 91 2.40 -9.56 -22.53
N ASN A 92 2.37 -9.41 -21.20
CA ASN A 92 3.45 -8.85 -20.38
C ASN A 92 3.87 -7.43 -20.78
N VAL A 93 2.95 -6.67 -21.39
CA VAL A 93 3.17 -5.24 -21.64
C VAL A 93 2.95 -4.49 -20.33
N PRO A 94 3.96 -3.76 -19.81
CA PRO A 94 3.79 -2.95 -18.62
C PRO A 94 2.87 -1.76 -18.95
N LEU A 95 1.89 -1.53 -18.08
CA LEU A 95 0.95 -0.43 -18.16
C LEU A 95 1.01 0.36 -16.85
N GLU A 96 1.19 1.67 -16.98
CA GLU A 96 1.40 2.58 -15.86
C GLU A 96 0.46 3.77 -15.95
N VAL A 97 -0.18 4.10 -14.82
CA VAL A 97 -0.95 5.33 -14.63
C VAL A 97 -0.54 5.93 -13.28
N GLY A 98 0.30 6.97 -13.32
CA GLY A 98 0.92 7.52 -12.12
C GLY A 98 1.78 6.45 -11.43
N ARG A 99 1.62 6.28 -10.11
CA ARG A 99 2.34 5.24 -9.34
C ARG A 99 1.76 3.83 -9.45
N PHE A 100 0.62 3.65 -10.12
CA PHE A 100 -0.05 2.36 -10.24
C PHE A 100 0.37 1.66 -11.52
N GLN A 101 0.78 0.41 -11.41
CA GLN A 101 1.26 -0.39 -12.52
C GLN A 101 0.57 -1.76 -12.56
N THR A 102 0.40 -2.29 -13.77
CA THR A 102 -0.05 -3.66 -14.01
C THR A 102 0.62 -4.19 -15.28
N MET A 103 0.45 -5.48 -15.56
CA MET A 103 0.88 -6.08 -16.82
C MET A 103 -0.32 -6.66 -17.56
N THR A 104 -0.24 -6.69 -18.88
CA THR A 104 -1.23 -7.41 -19.67
C THR A 104 -1.10 -8.92 -19.51
N ALA A 105 -2.24 -9.59 -19.37
CA ALA A 105 -2.35 -11.04 -19.37
C ALA A 105 -2.06 -11.63 -20.77
N ALA A 106 -2.07 -12.95 -20.88
CA ALA A 106 -1.79 -13.67 -22.12
C ALA A 106 -2.74 -13.30 -23.28
N ASP A 107 -3.97 -12.88 -22.97
CA ASP A 107 -4.97 -12.41 -23.93
C ASP A 107 -4.91 -10.89 -24.16
N GLY A 108 -3.83 -10.24 -23.73
CA GLY A 108 -3.61 -8.80 -23.80
C GLY A 108 -4.47 -7.98 -22.85
N SER A 109 -5.35 -8.60 -22.06
CA SER A 109 -6.21 -7.88 -21.13
C SER A 109 -5.43 -7.35 -19.93
N PHE A 110 -5.88 -6.24 -19.36
CA PHE A 110 -5.35 -5.73 -18.12
C PHE A 110 -6.48 -5.17 -17.26
N THR A 111 -6.28 -5.20 -15.95
CA THR A 111 -7.05 -4.42 -14.99
C THR A 111 -6.05 -3.70 -14.09
N LEU A 112 -6.20 -2.39 -14.00
CA LEU A 112 -5.48 -1.52 -13.09
C LEU A 112 -6.50 -0.99 -12.08
N GLU A 113 -6.36 -1.40 -10.83
CA GLU A 113 -7.16 -0.86 -9.74
C GLU A 113 -6.49 0.41 -9.23
N LEU A 114 -7.09 1.55 -9.53
CA LEU A 114 -6.76 2.80 -8.88
C LEU A 114 -7.63 2.92 -7.62
N PRO A 115 -7.14 3.46 -6.50
CA PRO A 115 -8.03 3.89 -5.42
C PRO A 115 -9.21 4.73 -5.97
N SER A 116 -10.33 4.82 -5.25
CA SER A 116 -11.49 5.68 -5.62
C SER A 116 -11.14 7.16 -5.86
N PHE A 117 -9.91 7.54 -5.56
CA PHE A 117 -9.32 8.83 -5.88
C PHE A 117 -8.20 8.63 -6.92
N THR A 118 -8.37 9.21 -8.10
CA THR A 118 -7.21 9.57 -8.93
C THR A 118 -6.43 10.63 -8.16
N VAL A 119 -5.12 10.43 -8.02
CA VAL A 119 -4.19 11.43 -7.49
C VAL A 119 -3.53 12.10 -8.70
N PRO A 120 -4.16 13.10 -9.36
CA PRO A 120 -3.40 13.95 -10.24
C PRO A 120 -2.40 14.69 -9.36
N THR A 121 -1.12 14.32 -9.44
CA THR A 121 -0.07 15.13 -8.86
C THR A 121 0.19 16.29 -9.81
N GLU A 122 0.06 17.49 -9.28
CA GLU A 122 0.48 18.71 -9.96
C GLU A 122 1.96 18.91 -9.58
N PRO A 123 2.86 19.24 -10.52
CA PRO A 123 4.21 19.63 -10.16
C PRO A 123 4.18 20.85 -9.24
N PHE A 124 4.93 20.79 -8.15
CA PHE A 124 5.07 21.85 -7.14
C PHE A 124 6.51 21.97 -6.66
N ASP A 125 7.40 21.91 -7.65
CA ASP A 125 8.84 22.05 -7.56
C ASP A 125 9.29 23.19 -6.64
N ILE A 126 10.40 22.94 -5.97
CA ILE A 126 11.08 23.89 -5.09
C ILE A 126 12.13 24.61 -5.92
N ALA A 127 12.00 25.94 -6.04
CA ALA A 127 13.00 26.76 -6.69
C ALA A 127 14.30 26.75 -5.88
N VAL A 128 15.41 26.40 -6.53
CA VAL A 128 16.75 26.44 -5.93
C VAL A 128 17.31 27.86 -6.04
N PRO A 129 17.82 28.46 -4.95
CA PRO A 129 18.49 29.75 -5.00
C PRO A 129 19.70 29.75 -5.95
N ILE A 130 19.89 30.85 -6.68
CA ILE A 130 21.07 31.00 -7.55
C ILE A 130 22.35 30.92 -6.72
N GLY A 131 23.27 30.06 -7.12
CA GLY A 131 24.55 29.87 -6.42
C GLY A 131 24.45 28.98 -5.18
N ASP A 132 23.35 28.22 -5.03
CA ASP A 132 23.26 27.20 -3.99
C ASP A 132 24.45 26.21 -4.11
N PRO A 133 25.24 25.99 -3.03
CA PRO A 133 26.46 25.19 -3.11
C PRO A 133 26.26 23.73 -3.54
N GLN A 134 25.07 23.18 -3.32
CA GLN A 134 24.77 21.77 -3.58
C GLN A 134 24.00 21.60 -4.89
N PHE A 135 22.97 22.43 -5.09
CA PHE A 135 22.00 22.26 -6.17
C PHE A 135 22.19 23.23 -7.36
N ASP A 136 22.88 24.36 -7.18
CA ASP A 136 23.25 25.30 -8.26
C ASP A 136 24.67 25.89 -8.07
N PRO A 137 25.72 25.05 -8.01
CA PRO A 137 27.08 25.51 -7.65
C PRO A 137 27.71 26.46 -8.67
N PHE A 138 27.18 26.49 -9.90
CA PHE A 138 27.66 27.33 -11.00
C PHE A 138 26.85 28.62 -11.19
N ALA A 139 25.86 28.87 -10.31
CA ALA A 139 24.99 30.04 -10.35
C ALA A 139 24.30 30.23 -11.72
N GLU A 140 23.86 29.12 -12.32
CA GLU A 140 23.17 29.13 -13.62
C GLU A 140 21.74 29.67 -13.49
N GLY A 141 21.14 29.49 -12.31
CA GLY A 141 19.73 29.77 -12.05
C GLY A 141 18.76 28.81 -12.75
N GLY A 142 17.49 28.88 -12.36
CA GLY A 142 16.43 28.03 -12.92
C GLY A 142 16.49 26.56 -12.51
N LYS A 143 17.34 26.20 -11.54
CA LYS A 143 17.38 24.86 -10.93
C LYS A 143 16.16 24.65 -10.02
N THR A 144 15.65 23.43 -9.99
CA THR A 144 14.55 23.04 -9.10
C THR A 144 14.85 21.71 -8.41
N ILE A 145 14.28 21.52 -7.22
CA ILE A 145 14.14 20.21 -6.59
C ILE A 145 12.69 19.75 -6.88
N PRO A 146 12.51 18.58 -7.51
CA PRO A 146 11.17 18.13 -7.91
C PRO A 146 10.32 17.78 -6.69
N LEU A 147 9.05 18.18 -6.74
CA LEU A 147 8.04 17.75 -5.79
C LEU A 147 6.70 17.67 -6.49
N ASP A 148 5.98 16.59 -6.25
CA ASP A 148 4.57 16.45 -6.63
C ASP A 148 3.64 16.81 -5.47
N ARG A 149 2.58 17.58 -5.75
CA ARG A 149 1.51 17.86 -4.77
C ARG A 149 0.89 16.56 -4.28
N ALA A 150 0.39 16.59 -3.05
CA ALA A 150 -0.23 15.45 -2.42
C ALA A 150 -1.53 15.13 -3.15
N GLY A 151 -1.86 13.84 -3.20
CA GLY A 151 -3.17 13.41 -3.66
C GLY A 151 -4.27 14.03 -2.84
N TYR A 152 -5.32 14.49 -3.52
CA TYR A 152 -6.42 15.20 -2.91
C TYR A 152 -7.77 14.63 -3.35
N ASP A 153 -8.79 14.87 -2.55
CA ASP A 153 -10.17 14.53 -2.91
C ASP A 153 -10.65 15.49 -4.00
N ILE A 154 -10.89 14.96 -5.20
CA ILE A 154 -11.31 15.72 -6.39
C ILE A 154 -12.66 16.43 -6.22
N THR A 155 -13.46 16.07 -5.21
CA THR A 155 -14.72 16.75 -4.87
C THR A 155 -14.51 17.99 -4.00
N THR A 156 -13.28 18.22 -3.55
CA THR A 156 -12.87 19.35 -2.71
C THR A 156 -11.95 20.31 -3.48
N GLY A 157 -11.59 21.45 -2.87
CA GLY A 157 -10.73 22.45 -3.53
C GLY A 157 -11.42 23.24 -4.63
N VAL A 158 -12.75 23.30 -4.62
CA VAL A 158 -13.57 23.97 -5.63
C VAL A 158 -14.08 25.36 -5.22
N SER A 159 -13.94 25.73 -3.94
CA SER A 159 -14.34 27.06 -3.44
C SER A 159 -13.66 27.40 -2.10
N VAL A 160 -13.78 28.65 -1.65
CA VAL A 160 -13.27 29.09 -0.33
C VAL A 160 -13.92 28.32 0.82
N SER A 161 -15.21 27.98 0.70
CA SER A 161 -15.95 27.20 1.69
C SER A 161 -15.76 25.68 1.57
N ASN A 162 -15.07 25.21 0.53
CA ASN A 162 -14.72 23.81 0.32
C ASN A 162 -13.25 23.71 -0.15
N PRO A 163 -12.28 24.02 0.73
CA PRO A 163 -10.86 23.95 0.41
C PRO A 163 -10.43 22.51 0.12
N ARG A 164 -9.27 22.35 -0.53
CA ARG A 164 -8.72 21.05 -0.91
C ARG A 164 -8.47 20.19 0.35
N GLN A 165 -8.96 18.95 0.33
CA GLN A 165 -8.76 17.95 1.38
C GLN A 165 -7.87 16.83 0.86
N PHE A 166 -7.07 16.24 1.74
CA PHE A 166 -6.06 15.24 1.41
C PHE A 166 -6.41 13.93 2.11
N PRO A 167 -6.83 12.87 1.39
CA PRO A 167 -7.19 11.61 2.01
C PRO A 167 -5.97 10.94 2.65
N ASN A 168 -6.17 10.34 3.83
CA ASN A 168 -5.16 9.46 4.40
C ASN A 168 -5.13 8.13 3.63
N LEU A 169 -3.95 7.74 3.17
CA LEU A 169 -3.75 6.55 2.34
C LEU A 169 -3.53 5.28 3.17
N VAL A 170 -3.40 5.43 4.49
CA VAL A 170 -3.33 4.34 5.46
C VAL A 170 -4.41 4.51 6.52
N THR A 171 -4.68 3.46 7.30
CA THR A 171 -5.62 3.57 8.42
C THR A 171 -5.11 4.60 9.45
N ALA A 172 -6.01 5.42 10.00
CA ALA A 172 -5.65 6.41 11.03
C ALA A 172 -5.34 5.77 12.40
N PHE A 173 -5.84 4.55 12.62
CA PHE A 173 -5.71 3.84 13.88
C PHE A 173 -4.31 3.22 14.04
N ILE A 174 -3.86 3.08 15.29
CA ILE A 174 -2.70 2.25 15.63
C ILE A 174 -3.16 0.78 15.66
N ASP A 175 -3.40 0.21 14.49
CA ASP A 175 -4.00 -1.13 14.28
C ASP A 175 -3.03 -2.12 13.61
N ALA A 176 -1.73 -1.79 13.65
CA ALA A 176 -0.67 -2.50 12.97
C ALA A 176 -0.85 -2.60 11.44
N SER A 177 -1.53 -1.66 10.79
CA SER A 177 -1.63 -1.62 9.30
C SER A 177 -0.28 -1.57 8.60
N ALA A 178 0.79 -1.09 9.25
CA ALA A 178 2.16 -1.20 8.74
C ALA A 178 2.63 -2.67 8.56
N VAL A 179 2.05 -3.62 9.31
CA VAL A 179 2.31 -5.06 9.21
C VAL A 179 1.28 -5.73 8.29
N TYR A 180 0.01 -5.39 8.45
CA TYR A 180 -1.11 -6.12 7.82
C TYR A 180 -1.66 -5.48 6.55
N GLY A 181 -1.26 -4.25 6.20
CA GLY A 181 -1.86 -3.48 5.11
C GLY A 181 -3.07 -2.66 5.57
N SER A 182 -3.36 -1.61 4.79
CA SER A 182 -4.50 -0.71 5.02
C SER A 182 -5.73 -1.05 4.17
N ASN A 183 -5.72 -2.19 3.48
CA ASN A 183 -6.87 -2.72 2.74
C ASN A 183 -6.83 -4.26 2.71
N ASP A 184 -7.99 -4.86 2.45
CA ASP A 184 -8.18 -6.31 2.50
C ASP A 184 -7.37 -7.06 1.44
N ALA A 185 -7.14 -6.46 0.27
CA ALA A 185 -6.35 -7.07 -0.80
C ALA A 185 -4.90 -7.25 -0.35
N ARG A 186 -4.27 -6.19 0.17
CA ARG A 186 -2.89 -6.24 0.71
C ARG A 186 -2.81 -7.17 1.93
N ALA A 187 -3.79 -7.09 2.83
CA ALA A 187 -3.85 -7.98 4.00
C ALA A 187 -3.95 -9.45 3.62
N THR A 188 -4.75 -9.78 2.61
CA THR A 188 -4.89 -11.14 2.10
C THR A 188 -3.62 -11.61 1.39
N ALA A 189 -3.00 -10.74 0.58
CA ALA A 189 -1.81 -11.07 -0.19
C ALA A 189 -0.59 -11.39 0.70
N LEU A 190 -0.47 -10.76 1.87
CA LEU A 190 0.63 -10.96 2.81
C LEU A 190 0.50 -12.25 3.65
N ARG A 191 -0.64 -12.92 3.62
CA ARG A 191 -0.90 -14.16 4.39
C ARG A 191 -0.49 -15.40 3.61
N THR A 192 -0.06 -16.45 4.31
CA THR A 192 0.21 -17.76 3.67
C THR A 192 -1.07 -18.42 3.16
N ASN A 193 -2.21 -18.18 3.83
CA ASN A 193 -3.52 -18.75 3.53
C ASN A 193 -3.53 -20.29 3.41
N ASP A 194 -2.63 -20.95 4.14
CA ASP A 194 -2.45 -22.41 4.18
C ASP A 194 -3.08 -23.07 5.42
N GLY A 195 -3.89 -22.31 6.17
CA GLY A 195 -4.53 -22.76 7.41
C GLY A 195 -3.72 -22.53 8.68
N THR A 196 -2.46 -22.09 8.60
CA THR A 196 -1.63 -21.79 9.78
C THR A 196 -1.97 -20.44 10.43
N GLY A 197 -2.67 -19.56 9.71
CA GLY A 197 -2.94 -18.20 10.14
C GLY A 197 -1.73 -17.27 10.10
N LYS A 198 -0.62 -17.68 9.48
CA LYS A 198 0.64 -16.94 9.41
C LYS A 198 0.70 -15.93 8.27
N LEU A 199 1.64 -15.00 8.42
CA LEU A 199 2.13 -14.13 7.35
C LEU A 199 3.26 -14.81 6.59
N LYS A 200 3.36 -14.52 5.28
CA LYS A 200 4.45 -14.99 4.42
C LYS A 200 5.79 -14.46 4.94
N THR A 201 6.85 -15.24 4.75
CA THR A 201 8.24 -14.85 5.03
C THR A 201 9.16 -15.35 3.91
N SER A 202 10.34 -14.76 3.80
CA SER A 202 11.44 -15.28 2.96
C SER A 202 12.46 -16.06 3.82
N PRO A 203 13.54 -16.63 3.25
CA PRO A 203 14.60 -17.25 4.03
C PRO A 203 15.11 -16.35 5.16
N GLY A 204 15.42 -16.95 6.32
CA GLY A 204 15.82 -16.22 7.53
C GLY A 204 14.66 -15.58 8.30
N ASP A 205 13.41 -15.99 8.02
CA ASP A 205 12.19 -15.38 8.59
C ASP A 205 12.17 -13.86 8.42
N LEU A 206 12.67 -13.40 7.28
CA LEU A 206 12.55 -12.02 6.83
C LEU A 206 11.18 -11.80 6.18
N LEU A 207 10.82 -10.54 5.94
CA LEU A 207 9.65 -10.19 5.14
C LEU A 207 9.66 -10.92 3.77
N PRO A 208 8.49 -11.22 3.18
CA PRO A 208 8.44 -11.84 1.86
C PRO A 208 9.08 -10.93 0.81
N LEU A 209 9.74 -11.50 -0.20
CA LEU A 209 10.27 -10.72 -1.32
C LEU A 209 9.13 -10.31 -2.24
N ASN A 210 9.21 -9.13 -2.83
CA ASN A 210 8.19 -8.63 -3.75
C ASN A 210 8.33 -9.22 -5.15
N ASP A 211 8.38 -10.55 -5.24
CA ASP A 211 8.61 -11.33 -6.46
C ASP A 211 7.43 -12.25 -6.80
N LEU A 212 7.45 -12.83 -8.00
CA LEU A 212 6.41 -13.77 -8.45
C LEU A 212 6.42 -15.11 -7.71
N ALA A 213 7.50 -15.43 -6.99
CA ALA A 213 7.55 -16.62 -6.14
C ALA A 213 6.70 -16.45 -4.89
N SER A 214 6.73 -15.25 -4.29
CA SER A 214 5.96 -14.88 -3.11
C SER A 214 4.54 -14.40 -3.47
N PHE A 215 4.39 -13.78 -4.65
CA PHE A 215 3.13 -13.20 -5.14
C PHE A 215 2.85 -13.60 -6.60
N PRO A 216 2.27 -14.79 -6.85
CA PRO A 216 2.06 -15.31 -8.20
C PRO A 216 1.12 -14.48 -9.08
N ASP A 217 0.18 -13.77 -8.47
CA ASP A 217 -0.84 -12.97 -9.18
C ASP A 217 -0.36 -11.55 -9.52
N GLY A 218 0.89 -11.21 -9.18
CA GLY A 218 1.47 -9.89 -9.36
C GLY A 218 2.12 -9.36 -8.08
N THR A 219 3.13 -8.51 -8.24
CA THR A 219 3.83 -7.90 -7.11
C THR A 219 2.97 -6.84 -6.42
N LEU A 220 3.30 -6.53 -5.17
CA LEU A 220 2.63 -5.48 -4.41
C LEU A 220 3.24 -4.10 -4.69
N GLU A 221 2.41 -3.06 -4.61
CA GLU A 221 2.89 -1.67 -4.64
C GLU A 221 3.93 -1.47 -3.53
N ASN A 222 5.09 -0.92 -3.88
CA ASN A 222 6.16 -0.56 -2.96
C ASN A 222 6.80 0.74 -3.43
N GLU A 223 7.14 1.61 -2.49
CA GLU A 223 8.01 2.74 -2.80
C GLU A 223 9.42 2.23 -3.10
N ASN A 224 10.00 2.78 -4.16
CA ASN A 224 11.34 2.44 -4.61
C ASN A 224 11.96 3.67 -5.27
N ASN A 225 12.38 4.64 -4.46
CA ASN A 225 13.02 5.86 -4.94
C ASN A 225 14.51 5.63 -5.29
N SER A 226 14.87 4.37 -5.55
CA SER A 226 16.19 3.90 -5.98
C SER A 226 16.01 3.08 -7.26
N PRO A 227 16.98 3.04 -8.19
CA PRO A 227 16.88 2.24 -9.42
C PRO A 227 17.08 0.73 -9.15
N ARG A 228 16.53 0.20 -8.06
CA ARG A 228 16.64 -1.22 -7.68
C ARG A 228 15.54 -2.03 -8.33
N ASP A 229 15.81 -3.29 -8.59
CA ASP A 229 14.79 -4.24 -9.03
C ASP A 229 13.75 -4.43 -7.91
N PRO A 230 12.46 -4.12 -8.14
CA PRO A 230 11.40 -4.32 -7.16
C PRO A 230 11.34 -5.74 -6.59
N ALA A 231 11.70 -6.76 -7.38
CA ALA A 231 11.72 -8.16 -6.94
C ALA A 231 12.76 -8.43 -5.83
N THR A 232 13.74 -7.54 -5.67
CA THR A 232 14.74 -7.65 -4.60
C THR A 232 14.31 -7.02 -3.29
N LEU A 233 13.25 -6.20 -3.30
CA LEU A 233 12.72 -5.52 -2.12
C LEU A 233 11.76 -6.42 -1.33
N PHE A 234 11.57 -6.08 -0.07
CA PHE A 234 10.59 -6.75 0.79
C PHE A 234 9.18 -6.22 0.56
N ALA A 235 8.17 -7.05 0.73
CA ALA A 235 6.77 -6.64 0.78
C ALA A 235 6.26 -6.67 2.22
N ALA A 236 5.57 -5.61 2.64
CA ALA A 236 5.03 -5.46 3.99
C ALA A 236 3.63 -4.81 3.95
N GLY A 237 3.01 -4.58 5.11
CA GLY A 237 1.74 -3.86 5.19
C GLY A 237 1.82 -2.41 4.67
N ASP A 238 2.90 -1.70 4.98
CA ASP A 238 3.19 -0.38 4.39
C ASP A 238 4.10 -0.49 3.16
N VAL A 239 3.89 0.39 2.17
CA VAL A 239 4.65 0.43 0.92
C VAL A 239 6.09 0.95 1.12
N ARG A 240 6.36 1.64 2.23
CA ARG A 240 7.66 2.27 2.56
C ARG A 240 8.53 1.41 3.48
N ALA A 241 8.18 0.15 3.73
CA ALA A 241 8.96 -0.71 4.62
C ALA A 241 10.44 -0.86 4.21
N ASN A 242 10.77 -0.60 2.94
CA ASN A 242 12.14 -0.66 2.43
C ASN A 242 12.90 0.67 2.54
N ASP A 243 12.30 1.75 3.03
CA ASP A 243 12.94 3.07 3.08
C ASP A 243 14.36 2.99 3.61
N ASN A 244 14.56 2.30 4.74
CA ASN A 244 15.87 1.93 5.26
C ASN A 244 15.82 0.56 5.98
N PRO A 245 16.96 -0.14 6.11
CA PRO A 245 17.03 -1.48 6.68
C PRO A 245 16.67 -1.54 8.18
N ALA A 246 16.85 -0.45 8.94
CA ALA A 246 16.40 -0.38 10.33
C ALA A 246 14.86 -0.46 10.42
N LEU A 247 14.14 0.28 9.57
CA LEU A 247 12.68 0.19 9.47
C LEU A 247 12.24 -1.22 9.04
N ALA A 248 12.85 -1.78 8.00
CA ALA A 248 12.56 -3.14 7.54
C ALA A 248 12.78 -4.20 8.64
N SER A 249 13.76 -3.99 9.53
CA SER A 249 14.05 -4.85 10.68
C SER A 249 12.90 -4.83 11.69
N LEU A 250 12.34 -3.65 11.99
CA LEU A 250 11.17 -3.52 12.86
C LEU A 250 9.91 -4.17 12.25
N HIS A 251 9.67 -3.98 10.94
CA HIS A 251 8.58 -4.68 10.26
C HIS A 251 8.75 -6.21 10.34
N THR A 252 9.96 -6.71 10.09
CA THR A 252 10.28 -8.14 10.18
C THR A 252 10.05 -8.67 11.59
N LEU A 253 10.48 -7.94 12.63
CA LEU A 253 10.30 -8.33 14.03
C LEU A 253 8.83 -8.53 14.37
N LEU A 254 7.95 -7.63 13.91
CA LEU A 254 6.50 -7.73 14.17
C LEU A 254 5.85 -8.88 13.39
N VAL A 255 6.33 -9.20 12.19
CA VAL A 255 5.90 -10.40 11.44
C VAL A 255 6.33 -11.67 12.15
N ARG A 256 7.56 -11.72 12.68
CA ARG A 256 8.04 -12.84 13.51
C ARG A 256 7.18 -13.00 14.76
N GLU A 257 6.81 -11.90 15.44
CA GLU A 257 5.91 -11.95 16.60
C GLU A 257 4.52 -12.46 16.24
N HIS A 258 3.96 -12.04 15.10
CA HIS A 258 2.69 -12.58 14.60
C HIS A 258 2.78 -14.10 14.39
N ASN A 259 3.79 -14.56 13.67
CA ASN A 259 3.94 -15.98 13.34
C ASN A 259 4.21 -16.84 14.58
N ARG A 260 5.01 -16.33 15.53
CA ARG A 260 5.23 -16.95 16.84
C ARG A 260 3.91 -17.07 17.60
N ARG A 261 3.07 -16.03 17.60
CA ARG A 261 1.78 -16.04 18.28
C ARG A 261 0.78 -17.02 17.63
N ALA A 262 0.76 -17.11 16.31
CA ALA A 262 -0.05 -18.07 15.58
C ALA A 262 0.31 -19.51 15.96
N ASP A 263 1.61 -19.83 16.06
CA ASP A 263 2.09 -21.14 16.51
C ASP A 263 1.64 -21.46 17.95
N GLU A 264 1.80 -20.52 18.88
CA GLU A 264 1.34 -20.72 20.27
C GLU A 264 -0.16 -21.00 20.37
N LEU A 265 -0.97 -20.26 19.61
CA LEU A 265 -2.43 -20.42 19.60
C LEU A 265 -2.84 -21.77 19.00
N ALA A 266 -2.20 -22.18 17.89
CA ALA A 266 -2.46 -23.47 17.27
C ALA A 266 -2.06 -24.65 18.17
N LEU A 267 -0.99 -24.51 18.95
CA LEU A 267 -0.58 -25.50 19.96
C LEU A 267 -1.55 -25.54 21.15
N ALA A 268 -2.11 -24.39 21.55
CA ALA A 268 -3.02 -24.29 22.69
C ALA A 268 -4.43 -24.81 22.36
N ASP A 269 -4.93 -24.58 21.15
CA ASP A 269 -6.24 -25.07 20.70
C ASP A 269 -6.22 -25.44 19.21
N SER A 270 -6.18 -26.75 18.95
CA SER A 270 -6.18 -27.30 17.59
C SER A 270 -7.52 -27.17 16.85
N ASN A 271 -8.58 -26.67 17.50
CA ASN A 271 -9.87 -26.42 16.84
C ASN A 271 -9.94 -25.05 16.17
N LEU A 272 -8.98 -24.17 16.43
CA LEU A 272 -8.94 -22.85 15.80
C LEU A 272 -8.64 -22.98 14.30
N THR A 273 -9.46 -22.30 13.50
CA THR A 273 -9.21 -22.21 12.05
C THR A 273 -8.06 -21.23 11.75
N GLY A 274 -7.45 -21.35 10.58
CA GLY A 274 -6.40 -20.41 10.15
C GLY A 274 -6.84 -18.93 10.16
N GLU A 275 -8.12 -18.65 9.91
CA GLU A 275 -8.66 -17.29 10.05
C GLU A 275 -8.69 -16.83 11.51
N GLN A 276 -9.13 -17.69 12.43
CA GLN A 276 -9.14 -17.36 13.86
C GLN A 276 -7.72 -17.16 14.40
N LEU A 277 -6.76 -18.01 14.00
CA LEU A 277 -5.35 -17.87 14.34
C LEU A 277 -4.77 -16.54 13.86
N TYR A 278 -5.05 -16.17 12.61
CA TYR A 278 -4.63 -14.89 12.03
C TYR A 278 -5.21 -13.70 12.80
N GLN A 279 -6.54 -13.66 13.03
CA GLN A 279 -7.19 -12.52 13.68
C GLN A 279 -6.76 -12.36 15.14
N LEU A 280 -6.59 -13.47 15.88
CA LEU A 280 -6.11 -13.43 17.26
C LEU A 280 -4.65 -12.95 17.32
N SER A 281 -3.80 -13.38 16.38
CA SER A 281 -2.40 -12.93 16.29
C SER A 281 -2.30 -11.46 15.84
N ARG A 282 -3.15 -11.03 14.89
CA ARG A 282 -3.28 -9.62 14.48
C ARG A 282 -3.68 -8.73 15.64
N ARG A 283 -4.70 -9.12 16.41
CA ARG A 283 -5.13 -8.41 17.61
C ARG A 283 -4.00 -8.28 18.64
N TRP A 284 -3.22 -9.33 18.82
CA TRP A 284 -2.08 -9.35 19.74
C TRP A 284 -1.00 -8.34 19.36
N VAL A 285 -0.52 -8.38 18.11
CA VAL A 285 0.49 -7.42 17.62
C VAL A 285 -0.01 -5.98 17.65
N SER A 286 -1.28 -5.75 17.30
CA SER A 286 -1.89 -4.41 17.38
C SER A 286 -1.88 -3.88 18.82
N ALA A 287 -2.19 -4.73 19.80
CA ALA A 287 -2.16 -4.35 21.21
C ALA A 287 -0.73 -4.06 21.70
N ILE A 288 0.27 -4.81 21.25
CA ILE A 288 1.68 -4.54 21.57
C ILE A 288 2.08 -3.16 21.04
N LEU A 289 1.78 -2.85 19.77
CA LEU A 289 2.11 -1.54 19.20
C LEU A 289 1.43 -0.38 19.95
N GLN A 290 0.16 -0.54 20.31
CA GLN A 290 -0.54 0.45 21.12
C GLN A 290 0.10 0.60 22.51
N GLN A 291 0.45 -0.49 23.17
CA GLN A 291 1.08 -0.45 24.49
C GLN A 291 2.44 0.26 24.43
N ILE A 292 3.32 -0.12 23.51
CA ILE A 292 4.64 0.51 23.34
C ILE A 292 4.47 1.99 23.04
N THR A 293 3.54 2.34 22.13
CA THR A 293 3.33 3.74 21.75
C THR A 293 2.87 4.58 22.93
N TYR A 294 1.79 4.18 23.62
CA TYR A 294 1.16 5.00 24.65
C TYR A 294 1.86 4.95 26.01
N ASN A 295 2.58 3.87 26.33
CA ASN A 295 3.16 3.67 27.67
C ASN A 295 4.69 3.71 27.69
N GLU A 296 5.37 3.74 26.53
CA GLU A 296 6.84 3.82 26.47
C GLU A 296 7.28 4.99 25.60
N PHE A 297 6.90 5.01 24.32
CA PHE A 297 7.37 6.03 23.38
C PHE A 297 6.84 7.45 23.67
N LEU A 298 5.52 7.62 23.80
CA LEU A 298 4.93 8.94 24.03
C LEU A 298 5.32 9.55 25.38
N PRO A 299 5.39 8.80 26.50
CA PRO A 299 5.93 9.32 27.76
C PRO A 299 7.38 9.80 27.67
N LEU A 300 8.23 9.11 26.91
CA LEU A 300 9.62 9.55 26.68
C LEU A 300 9.69 10.83 25.84
N LEU A 301 8.83 10.94 24.82
CA LEU A 301 8.82 12.07 23.90
C LEU A 301 8.19 13.33 24.49
N LEU A 302 7.04 13.18 25.15
CA LEU A 302 6.19 14.30 25.60
C LEU A 302 6.30 14.55 27.11
N GLY A 303 6.89 13.60 27.85
CA GLY A 303 6.93 13.57 29.30
C GLY A 303 5.83 12.68 29.92
N GLU A 304 6.14 12.08 31.07
CA GLU A 304 5.31 11.10 31.80
C GLU A 304 3.86 11.54 32.11
N SER A 305 3.61 12.85 32.15
CA SER A 305 2.29 13.42 32.48
C SER A 305 1.60 14.07 31.28
N ALA A 306 2.12 13.90 30.06
CA ALA A 306 1.57 14.51 28.86
C ALA A 306 0.19 13.95 28.48
N LEU A 307 -0.06 12.67 28.78
CA LEU A 307 -1.34 12.00 28.49
C LEU A 307 -2.07 11.65 29.79
N PRO A 308 -3.38 11.94 29.90
CA PRO A 308 -4.17 11.45 31.02
C PRO A 308 -4.37 9.94 30.94
N ALA A 309 -4.67 9.31 32.08
CA ALA A 309 -5.06 7.91 32.10
C ALA A 309 -6.30 7.69 31.20
N TYR A 310 -6.29 6.60 30.44
CA TYR A 310 -7.39 6.28 29.54
C TYR A 310 -8.72 6.13 30.29
N SER A 311 -9.72 6.90 29.88
CA SER A 311 -11.04 6.98 30.55
C SER A 311 -12.13 6.13 29.87
N GLY A 312 -11.77 5.32 28.88
CA GLY A 312 -12.71 4.53 28.09
C GLY A 312 -12.91 5.09 26.67
N TYR A 313 -13.56 4.28 25.84
CA TYR A 313 -13.87 4.65 24.45
C TYR A 313 -14.98 5.69 24.41
N ASP A 314 -14.80 6.69 23.56
CA ASP A 314 -15.77 7.74 23.28
C ASP A 314 -16.06 7.74 21.77
N GLU A 315 -17.27 7.36 21.39
CA GLU A 315 -17.71 7.29 19.99
C GLU A 315 -17.86 8.66 19.33
N THR A 316 -17.82 9.75 20.11
CA THR A 316 -17.94 11.11 19.61
C THR A 316 -16.59 11.73 19.21
N VAL A 317 -15.48 11.07 19.54
CA VAL A 317 -14.13 11.51 19.17
C VAL A 317 -13.84 11.13 17.71
N ASP A 318 -13.42 12.12 16.92
CA ASP A 318 -12.88 11.90 15.58
C ASP A 318 -11.40 11.47 15.68
N PRO A 319 -11.04 10.24 15.27
CA PRO A 319 -9.68 9.73 15.36
C PRO A 319 -8.85 10.04 14.11
N GLU A 320 -9.35 10.82 13.15
CA GLU A 320 -8.62 11.13 11.93
C GLU A 320 -7.31 11.89 12.20
N ILE A 321 -6.31 11.61 11.36
CA ILE A 321 -5.01 12.27 11.44
C ILE A 321 -5.13 13.68 10.87
N SER A 322 -4.88 14.69 11.71
CA SER A 322 -4.81 16.07 11.21
C SER A 322 -3.64 16.27 10.23
N ALA A 323 -3.86 17.12 9.22
CA ALA A 323 -2.80 17.52 8.29
C ALA A 323 -1.60 18.18 9.00
N LEU A 324 -1.84 18.87 10.12
CA LEU A 324 -0.78 19.45 10.94
C LEU A 324 0.12 18.36 11.55
N PHE A 325 -0.46 17.28 12.04
CA PHE A 325 0.28 16.16 12.63
C PHE A 325 1.21 15.50 11.59
N SER A 326 0.67 15.10 10.44
CA SER A 326 1.44 14.39 9.40
C SER A 326 2.32 15.31 8.53
N GLY A 327 1.88 16.55 8.33
CA GLY A 327 2.55 17.53 7.48
C GLY A 327 3.65 18.32 8.19
N ALA A 328 3.60 18.44 9.52
CA ALA A 328 4.56 19.21 10.29
C ALA A 328 4.99 18.52 11.59
N ALA A 329 4.08 18.31 12.54
CA ALA A 329 4.46 17.98 13.93
C ALA A 329 5.24 16.66 14.05
N PHE A 330 4.75 15.58 13.44
CA PHE A 330 5.37 14.26 13.53
C PHE A 330 6.56 14.07 12.57
N ARG A 331 6.99 15.14 11.90
CA ARG A 331 8.24 15.17 11.10
C ARG A 331 9.48 15.51 11.92
N PHE A 332 9.32 15.73 13.23
CA PHE A 332 10.44 15.98 14.16
C PHE A 332 11.52 14.89 14.09
N GLY A 333 11.13 13.64 13.78
CA GLY A 333 12.06 12.52 13.65
C GLY A 333 13.16 12.72 12.61
N HIS A 334 12.98 13.61 11.62
CA HIS A 334 14.04 13.92 10.66
C HIS A 334 15.24 14.64 11.29
N SER A 335 15.05 15.34 12.42
CA SER A 335 16.14 15.97 13.18
C SER A 335 16.88 14.95 14.06
N LEU A 336 16.23 13.86 14.43
CA LEU A 336 16.81 12.77 15.25
C LEU A 336 17.65 11.76 14.43
N ALA A 337 17.56 11.80 13.11
CA ALA A 337 18.22 10.82 12.25
C ALA A 337 19.74 11.01 12.25
N SER A 338 20.50 9.92 12.41
CA SER A 338 21.96 9.91 12.30
C SER A 338 22.43 9.57 10.88
N SER A 339 23.60 10.11 10.49
CA SER A 339 24.24 9.84 9.19
C SER A 339 24.71 8.40 9.01
N GLU A 340 24.74 7.63 10.07
CA GLU A 340 25.31 6.30 10.16
C GLU A 340 24.40 5.38 10.98
N MET A 341 24.33 4.11 10.58
CA MET A 341 23.68 3.03 11.31
C MET A 341 24.74 2.05 11.79
N VAL A 342 24.84 1.86 13.10
CA VAL A 342 25.75 0.87 13.70
C VAL A 342 25.17 -0.54 13.54
N LEU A 343 26.00 -1.51 13.14
CA LEU A 343 25.65 -2.94 13.09
C LEU A 343 26.58 -3.70 14.04
N LEU A 344 26.01 -4.42 15.01
CA LEU A 344 26.76 -5.11 16.05
C LEU A 344 26.54 -6.63 16.01
N ASP A 345 27.56 -7.42 16.34
CA ASP A 345 27.41 -8.86 16.57
C ASP A 345 26.86 -9.18 17.97
N GLU A 346 26.71 -10.48 18.30
CA GLU A 346 26.21 -10.92 19.60
C GLU A 346 27.08 -10.53 20.81
N ASN A 347 28.33 -10.12 20.59
CA ASN A 347 29.25 -9.65 21.62
C ASN A 347 29.25 -8.12 21.77
N ASN A 348 28.42 -7.42 20.98
CA ASN A 348 28.41 -5.96 20.79
C ASN A 348 29.68 -5.42 20.09
N ASP A 349 30.37 -6.25 19.32
CA ASP A 349 31.46 -5.81 18.47
C ASP A 349 30.92 -5.37 17.09
N PRO A 350 31.43 -4.28 16.49
CA PRO A 350 30.98 -3.84 15.17
C PRO A 350 31.25 -4.87 14.07
N LEU A 351 30.27 -5.09 13.20
CA LEU A 351 30.47 -5.89 11.99
C LEU A 351 31.44 -5.19 11.02
N ALA A 352 32.02 -5.95 10.09
CA ALA A 352 33.00 -5.44 9.13
C ALA A 352 32.46 -4.30 8.24
N GLU A 353 31.17 -4.32 7.93
CA GLU A 353 30.47 -3.31 7.13
C GLU A 353 29.86 -2.18 7.99
N SER A 354 30.14 -2.15 9.31
CA SER A 354 29.66 -1.12 10.23
C SER A 354 30.66 0.05 10.35
N PRO A 355 30.20 1.31 10.44
CA PRO A 355 28.81 1.73 10.30
C PRO A 355 28.35 1.77 8.82
N LEU A 356 27.07 1.51 8.60
CA LEU A 356 26.42 1.72 7.31
C LEU A 356 25.98 3.18 7.20
N SER A 357 26.48 3.92 6.20
CA SER A 357 25.99 5.28 5.93
C SER A 357 24.49 5.25 5.60
N LEU A 358 23.73 6.19 6.15
CA LEU A 358 22.29 6.34 5.89
C LEU A 358 22.01 6.47 4.39
N ARG A 359 22.86 7.22 3.67
CA ARG A 359 22.73 7.38 2.21
C ARG A 359 22.76 6.05 1.46
N ASP A 360 23.63 5.14 1.88
CA ASP A 360 23.80 3.82 1.25
C ASP A 360 22.80 2.78 1.79
N ALA A 361 22.11 3.12 2.89
CA ALA A 361 21.06 2.33 3.52
C ALA A 361 19.70 2.47 2.79
N PHE A 362 19.43 3.61 2.13
CA PHE A 362 18.14 3.83 1.49
C PHE A 362 17.79 2.76 0.45
N PHE A 363 16.58 2.19 0.60
CA PHE A 363 16.05 1.13 -0.27
C PHE A 363 16.96 -0.11 -0.37
N ASN A 364 17.89 -0.32 0.58
CA ASN A 364 18.91 -1.35 0.49
C ASN A 364 18.56 -2.58 1.37
N PRO A 365 18.07 -3.69 0.78
CA PRO A 365 17.74 -4.89 1.56
C PRO A 365 18.97 -5.76 1.89
N LYS A 366 20.15 -5.43 1.35
CA LYS A 366 21.36 -6.27 1.47
C LYS A 366 21.76 -6.57 2.92
N PRO A 367 21.81 -5.59 3.85
CA PRO A 367 22.21 -5.87 5.23
C PRO A 367 21.34 -6.95 5.89
N LEU A 368 20.02 -6.92 5.66
CA LEU A 368 19.11 -7.91 6.22
C LEU A 368 19.27 -9.28 5.58
N LYS A 369 19.54 -9.33 4.27
CA LYS A 369 19.74 -10.58 3.53
C LYS A 369 21.03 -11.30 3.91
N ASP A 370 22.07 -10.54 4.22
CA ASP A 370 23.38 -11.09 4.55
C ASP A 370 23.45 -11.48 6.04
N ASP A 371 22.99 -10.59 6.93
CA ASP A 371 23.28 -10.69 8.37
C ASP A 371 22.03 -10.83 9.26
N GLY A 372 20.82 -10.82 8.68
CA GLY A 372 19.57 -10.83 9.44
C GLY A 372 19.21 -9.45 10.01
N ILE A 373 18.29 -9.44 10.98
CA ILE A 373 17.80 -8.19 11.60
C ILE A 373 18.55 -7.84 12.89
N GLU A 374 19.17 -8.86 13.48
CA GLU A 374 19.76 -8.82 14.82
C GLU A 374 20.84 -7.74 14.94
N PRO A 375 21.79 -7.58 13.99
CA PRO A 375 22.84 -6.58 14.12
C PRO A 375 22.35 -5.14 14.12
N LEU A 376 21.32 -4.85 13.32
CA LEU A 376 20.70 -3.53 13.27
C LEU A 376 19.88 -3.27 14.53
N LEU A 377 19.12 -4.24 15.03
CA LEU A 377 18.37 -4.09 16.27
C LEU A 377 19.30 -3.82 17.46
N LEU A 378 20.44 -4.52 17.56
CA LEU A 378 21.46 -4.25 18.58
C LEU A 378 22.03 -2.83 18.44
N GLY A 379 22.35 -2.40 17.21
CA GLY A 379 22.77 -1.03 16.92
C GLY A 379 21.76 0.02 17.38
N LEU A 380 20.48 -0.15 17.04
CA LEU A 380 19.38 0.75 17.43
C LEU A 380 19.20 0.87 18.95
N THR A 381 19.56 -0.16 19.71
CA THR A 381 19.49 -0.12 21.19
C THR A 381 20.71 0.53 21.84
N THR A 382 21.80 0.74 21.09
CA THR A 382 23.08 1.22 21.61
C THR A 382 23.41 2.63 21.12
N GLN A 383 23.07 2.94 19.87
CA GLN A 383 23.37 4.22 19.24
C GLN A 383 22.43 5.31 19.76
N VAL A 384 23.02 6.45 20.15
CA VAL A 384 22.26 7.65 20.51
C VAL A 384 21.88 8.38 19.23
N VAL A 385 20.62 8.81 19.16
CA VAL A 385 20.09 9.64 18.06
C VAL A 385 20.72 11.03 18.06
N GLU A 386 20.58 11.76 16.94
CA GLU A 386 20.93 13.19 16.90
C GLU A 386 20.04 14.01 17.84
N GLU A 387 20.48 15.22 18.18
CA GLU A 387 19.71 16.13 19.02
C GLU A 387 18.43 16.60 18.29
N LEU A 388 17.31 16.67 19.03
CA LEU A 388 16.10 17.27 18.49
C LEU A 388 16.22 18.80 18.50
N ASP A 389 16.57 19.38 17.36
CA ASP A 389 16.76 20.81 17.18
C ASP A 389 16.34 21.29 15.77
N ALA A 390 16.87 22.44 15.34
CA ALA A 390 16.59 22.99 14.01
C ALA A 390 17.56 22.50 12.92
N GLN A 391 18.47 21.58 13.26
CA GLN A 391 19.43 20.98 12.34
C GLN A 391 18.90 19.65 11.82
N VAL A 392 19.33 19.32 10.60
CA VAL A 392 19.08 18.05 9.93
C VAL A 392 20.37 17.69 9.22
N ILE A 393 20.78 16.43 9.36
CA ILE A 393 22.01 15.90 8.75
C ILE A 393 22.02 16.06 7.23
N ASP A 394 23.21 16.19 6.65
CA ASP A 394 23.39 16.40 5.23
C ASP A 394 22.92 15.21 4.38
N ASP A 395 22.90 13.98 4.92
CA ASP A 395 22.34 12.80 4.25
C ASP A 395 20.83 12.91 3.99
N LEU A 396 20.12 13.80 4.67
CA LEU A 396 18.70 14.10 4.42
C LEU A 396 18.49 15.47 3.77
N ARG A 397 19.30 16.47 4.13
CA ARG A 397 19.17 17.85 3.66
C ARG A 397 19.83 18.10 2.31
N ASN A 398 20.90 17.38 1.99
CA ASN A 398 21.69 17.53 0.78
C ASN A 398 21.86 16.16 0.08
N PHE A 399 20.77 15.39 -0.02
CA PHE A 399 20.82 14.07 -0.66
C PHE A 399 21.01 14.24 -2.17
N LEU A 400 22.25 14.21 -2.63
CA LEU A 400 22.57 14.36 -4.04
C LEU A 400 22.55 13.00 -4.76
N PHE A 401 21.97 12.97 -5.97
CA PHE A 401 22.02 11.79 -6.84
C PHE A 401 23.40 11.58 -7.50
N GLY A 402 24.36 12.48 -7.21
CA GLY A 402 25.70 12.51 -7.78
C GLY A 402 26.53 13.67 -7.19
N PRO A 403 27.53 14.21 -7.92
CA PRO A 403 28.26 15.41 -7.49
C PRO A 403 27.34 16.64 -7.40
N PRO A 404 27.75 17.73 -6.73
CA PRO A 404 26.99 18.98 -6.69
C PRO A 404 26.56 19.45 -8.09
N GLY A 405 25.30 19.86 -8.22
CA GLY A 405 24.65 20.21 -9.49
C GLY A 405 24.07 19.05 -10.30
N ALA A 406 24.23 17.79 -9.86
CA ALA A 406 23.66 16.60 -10.52
C ALA A 406 22.18 16.32 -10.17
N GLY A 407 21.55 17.22 -9.40
CA GLY A 407 20.22 17.00 -8.83
C GLY A 407 20.25 16.17 -7.54
N GLY A 408 19.11 16.08 -6.87
CA GLY A 408 18.98 15.46 -5.57
C GLY A 408 17.68 15.89 -4.88
N LEU A 409 17.60 15.56 -3.60
CA LEU A 409 16.50 15.91 -2.71
C LEU A 409 17.03 16.66 -1.49
N ASP A 410 16.22 17.57 -0.97
CA ASP A 410 16.40 18.18 0.34
C ASP A 410 15.12 17.90 1.14
N LEU A 411 15.19 16.97 2.09
CA LEU A 411 14.04 16.56 2.89
C LEU A 411 13.46 17.73 3.70
N THR A 412 14.29 18.68 4.13
CA THR A 412 13.83 19.86 4.87
C THR A 412 13.02 20.78 3.96
N SER A 413 13.54 21.04 2.75
CA SER A 413 12.81 21.82 1.74
C SER A 413 11.52 21.10 1.30
N LEU A 414 11.53 19.77 1.17
CA LEU A 414 10.35 18.96 0.90
C LEU A 414 9.30 19.04 2.03
N ASN A 415 9.73 19.02 3.31
CA ASN A 415 8.83 19.18 4.45
C ASN A 415 8.13 20.56 4.42
N ILE A 416 8.89 21.63 4.20
CA ILE A 416 8.35 22.99 4.12
C ILE A 416 7.37 23.11 2.94
N GLN A 417 7.76 22.59 1.77
CA GLN A 417 6.94 22.67 0.57
C GLN A 417 5.67 21.81 0.69
N ARG A 418 5.75 20.64 1.33
CA ARG A 418 4.56 19.83 1.68
C ARG A 418 3.64 20.55 2.66
N GLY A 419 4.18 21.27 3.65
CA GLY A 419 3.37 22.09 4.54
C GLY A 419 2.61 23.21 3.80
N ARG A 420 3.26 23.85 2.82
CA ARG A 420 2.61 24.83 1.92
C ARG A 420 1.54 24.18 1.06
N ASP A 421 1.83 23.01 0.51
CA ASP A 421 0.91 22.23 -0.33
C ASP A 421 -0.38 21.87 0.43
N LEU A 422 -0.23 21.37 1.65
CA LEU A 422 -1.33 21.00 2.54
C LEU A 422 -2.09 22.21 3.11
N GLY A 423 -1.63 23.43 2.85
CA GLY A 423 -2.26 24.65 3.35
C GLY A 423 -2.18 24.78 4.88
N LEU A 424 -1.08 24.33 5.49
CA LEU A 424 -0.91 24.40 6.93
C LEU A 424 -0.93 25.86 7.44
N PRO A 425 -1.48 26.11 8.63
CA PRO A 425 -1.52 27.46 9.21
C PRO A 425 -0.12 28.00 9.51
N SER A 426 -0.03 29.31 9.72
CA SER A 426 1.17 29.93 10.29
C SER A 426 1.45 29.42 11.71
N TYR A 427 2.67 29.69 12.19
CA TYR A 427 3.05 29.36 13.56
C TYR A 427 2.22 30.13 14.62
N ASN A 428 1.91 31.40 14.36
CA ASN A 428 1.01 32.23 15.18
C ASN A 428 -0.41 32.16 14.64
#